data_AF-A0A8T3Q8K9-F1
#
_entry.id   AF-A0A8T3Q8K9-F1
#
_cell.length_a   1.000
_cell.length_b   1.000
_cell.length_c   1.000
_cell.angle_alpha   90.00
_cell.angle_beta   90.00
_cell.angle_gamma   90.00
#
_symmetry.space_group_name_H-M   'P 1'
#
loop_
_entity.id
_entity.type
_entity.pdbx_description
1 polymer ?
#
loop_
_entity_poly.entity_id
_entity_poly.type
_entity_poly.pdbx_seq_one_letter_code
_entity_poly.pdbx_strand_id
1 'polypeptide(L)'
;MVDLAIEEGWECITSDSIELKHNYDPYITQSLLKSNRNEKPTATFELFIKGEFIEHLLTATNSNIALTHSNTRGPKLEIIEKDIYDYIMIIIVICYHKYPTLQHYWKNNQSIPMSKSRYDTVNQFLAFNPKVLVEIFNKQASESVTIGQHSVVDESMLRYEGDTAYQIVMPRKPTDTGLRVYGHCFPLTRTNRPFYYYLLLDIQVPNLTSTEVLDNLVLRWKDPLQFTLSGDSYFGGIYWLLANQNYPTTLAIRTNDTAISHLLPLLGYQLKYQEYRIFKKGDVIVTLWLDNALVITASTAFVSTKQHLLEGQYRGYVTSNILPSLSINGIQILEQLSCADLQALAKRLGKPSSKYHIIHL
;
A
#
# COMPACT_ATOMS: atom_id res chain seq x y z
N MET A 1 19.36 35.31 3.11
CA MET A 1 18.54 34.30 3.86
C MET A 1 18.03 33.21 2.93
N VAL A 2 17.48 33.55 1.76
CA VAL A 2 17.29 32.58 0.66
C VAL A 2 18.63 31.93 0.27
N ASP A 3 19.73 32.66 0.40
CA ASP A 3 21.10 32.20 0.12
C ASP A 3 21.53 31.00 0.97
N LEU A 4 21.09 30.89 2.23
CA LEU A 4 21.41 29.75 3.12
C LEU A 4 20.68 28.46 2.71
N ALA A 5 19.44 28.58 2.23
CA ALA A 5 18.72 27.42 1.68
C ALA A 5 19.37 26.94 0.38
N ILE A 6 19.84 27.89 -0.45
CA ILE A 6 20.60 27.62 -1.68
C ILE A 6 21.94 26.95 -1.35
N GLU A 7 22.64 27.39 -0.30
CA GLU A 7 23.88 26.76 0.19
C GLU A 7 23.66 25.28 0.61
N GLU A 8 22.48 24.95 1.15
CA GLU A 8 22.10 23.56 1.44
C GLU A 8 21.51 22.81 0.22
N GLY A 9 21.52 23.43 -0.96
CA GLY A 9 21.07 22.83 -2.22
C GLY A 9 19.56 22.86 -2.45
N TRP A 10 18.83 23.74 -1.76
CA TRP A 10 17.40 23.96 -1.97
C TRP A 10 17.14 25.12 -2.93
N GLU A 11 16.33 24.87 -3.95
CA GLU A 11 15.91 25.85 -4.95
C GLU A 11 14.48 26.30 -4.66
N CYS A 12 14.24 27.60 -4.48
CA CYS A 12 12.88 28.14 -4.38
C CYS A 12 12.26 28.20 -5.78
N ILE A 13 11.16 27.47 -6.00
CA ILE A 13 10.50 27.37 -7.32
C ILE A 13 9.16 28.11 -7.37
N THR A 14 8.81 28.89 -6.33
CA THR A 14 7.56 29.66 -6.29
C THR A 14 7.65 31.05 -6.95
N SER A 15 8.83 31.46 -7.43
CA SER A 15 9.01 32.68 -8.21
C SER A 15 8.72 32.52 -9.71
N ASP A 16 8.72 31.29 -10.23
CA ASP A 16 8.42 30.99 -11.63
C ASP A 16 7.24 30.03 -11.70
N SER A 17 6.30 30.33 -12.59
CA SER A 17 5.03 29.62 -12.78
C SER A 17 5.19 28.10 -12.88
N ILE A 18 4.98 27.38 -11.78
CA ILE A 18 4.71 25.94 -11.82
C ILE A 18 3.29 25.79 -12.36
N GLU A 19 3.17 25.57 -13.67
CA GLU A 19 1.96 24.94 -14.20
C GLU A 19 1.90 23.51 -13.62
N LEU A 20 1.08 23.32 -12.58
CA LEU A 20 0.60 22.00 -12.19
C LEU A 20 -0.26 21.47 -13.35
N LYS A 21 0.40 20.94 -14.40
CA LYS A 21 -0.29 20.14 -15.41
C LYS A 21 -0.66 18.83 -14.76
N HIS A 22 -1.84 18.81 -14.16
CA HIS A 22 -2.62 17.61 -13.95
C HIS A 22 -3.04 17.02 -15.31
N ASN A 23 -2.07 16.62 -16.13
CA ASN A 23 -2.30 15.61 -17.16
C ASN A 23 -2.19 14.24 -16.50
N TYR A 24 -2.94 14.06 -15.42
CA TYR A 24 -3.36 12.73 -15.02
C TYR A 24 -4.62 12.50 -15.85
N ASP A 25 -4.55 11.62 -16.84
CA ASP A 25 -5.76 11.07 -17.43
C ASP A 25 -6.36 10.15 -16.35
N PRO A 26 -7.44 10.55 -15.64
CA PRO A 26 -7.99 9.73 -14.56
C PRO A 26 -8.71 8.49 -15.12
N TYR A 27 -8.70 8.29 -16.44
CA TYR A 27 -9.53 7.33 -17.14
C TYR A 27 -8.78 6.56 -18.22
N ILE A 28 -7.72 5.84 -17.84
CA ILE A 28 -7.47 4.54 -18.47
C ILE A 28 -7.75 3.43 -17.45
N THR A 29 -8.98 3.40 -16.94
CA THR A 29 -9.63 2.12 -16.66
C THR A 29 -9.82 1.40 -18.00
N GLN A 30 -8.75 0.77 -18.50
CA GLN A 30 -8.95 -0.41 -19.32
C GLN A 30 -9.64 -1.44 -18.42
N SER A 31 -10.94 -1.51 -18.59
CA SER A 31 -11.78 -2.64 -18.25
C SER A 31 -11.08 -3.92 -18.69
N LEU A 32 -10.34 -4.53 -17.78
CA LEU A 32 -9.98 -5.95 -17.83
C LEU A 32 -10.83 -6.65 -16.77
N LEU A 33 -12.12 -6.77 -17.09
CA LEU A 33 -13.01 -7.77 -16.53
C LEU A 33 -12.47 -9.16 -16.88
N LYS A 34 -11.76 -9.75 -15.92
CA LYS A 34 -11.81 -11.19 -15.63
C LYS A 34 -12.02 -11.34 -14.13
N SER A 35 -13.23 -11.09 -13.64
CA SER A 35 -13.78 -11.92 -12.57
C SER A 35 -15.16 -12.29 -13.04
N ASN A 36 -15.42 -13.59 -13.05
CA ASN A 36 -16.75 -14.08 -13.33
C ASN A 36 -17.66 -13.50 -12.23
N ARG A 37 -18.71 -12.75 -12.60
CA ARG A 37 -19.78 -12.35 -11.65
C ARG A 37 -20.48 -13.56 -10.99
N ASN A 38 -20.08 -14.77 -11.33
CA ASN A 38 -20.55 -16.05 -10.83
C ASN A 38 -19.61 -16.68 -9.77
N GLU A 39 -18.52 -16.03 -9.38
CA GLU A 39 -17.66 -16.54 -8.31
C GLU A 39 -18.37 -16.44 -6.96
N LYS A 40 -18.45 -17.58 -6.25
CA LYS A 40 -19.02 -17.64 -4.91
C LYS A 40 -18.15 -16.82 -3.95
N PRO A 41 -18.73 -16.09 -2.98
CA PRO A 41 -17.96 -15.34 -1.98
C PRO A 41 -16.88 -16.17 -1.27
N THR A 42 -17.11 -17.48 -1.11
CA THR A 42 -16.14 -18.44 -0.56
C THR A 42 -14.86 -18.52 -1.40
N ALA A 43 -14.97 -18.51 -2.74
CA ALA A 43 -13.81 -18.56 -3.62
C ALA A 43 -12.94 -17.31 -3.48
N THR A 44 -13.56 -16.13 -3.24
CA THR A 44 -12.82 -14.90 -2.94
C THR A 44 -12.14 -14.96 -1.57
N PHE A 45 -12.81 -15.51 -0.56
CA PHE A 45 -12.23 -15.70 0.77
C PHE A 45 -11.02 -16.64 0.74
N GLU A 46 -11.12 -17.75 0.01
CA GLU A 46 -10.06 -18.73 -0.20
C GLU A 46 -8.87 -18.19 -1.00
N LEU A 47 -8.93 -16.96 -1.56
CA LEU A 47 -7.72 -16.33 -2.09
C LEU A 47 -6.70 -16.02 -0.99
N PHE A 48 -7.16 -15.74 0.22
CA PHE A 48 -6.33 -15.25 1.32
C PHE A 48 -6.18 -16.23 2.49
N ILE A 49 -7.09 -17.21 2.58
CA ILE A 49 -7.19 -18.14 3.70
C ILE A 49 -7.37 -19.55 3.14
N LYS A 50 -6.27 -20.16 2.69
CA LYS A 50 -6.22 -21.54 2.17
C LYS A 50 -4.83 -22.15 2.30
N GLY A 51 -4.73 -23.46 2.03
CA GLY A 51 -3.47 -24.17 1.83
C GLY A 51 -2.52 -23.97 3.02
N GLU A 52 -1.34 -23.40 2.75
CA GLU A 52 -0.30 -23.10 3.73
C GLU A 52 -0.83 -22.36 4.98
N PHE A 53 -1.79 -21.45 4.81
CA PHE A 53 -2.39 -20.72 5.93
C PHE A 53 -3.12 -21.66 6.89
N ILE A 54 -3.94 -22.56 6.34
CA ILE A 54 -4.75 -23.50 7.11
C ILE A 54 -3.87 -24.61 7.68
N GLU A 55 -2.89 -25.09 6.90
CA GLU A 55 -1.92 -26.10 7.34
C GLU A 55 -1.10 -25.63 8.54
N HIS A 56 -0.68 -24.36 8.55
CA HIS A 56 0.05 -23.78 9.68
C HIS A 56 -0.80 -23.75 10.95
N LEU A 57 -2.06 -23.30 10.85
CA LEU A 57 -3.00 -23.30 11.98
C LEU A 57 -3.25 -24.72 12.50
N LEU A 58 -3.49 -25.66 11.60
CA LEU A 58 -3.77 -27.06 11.91
C LEU A 58 -2.60 -27.73 12.63
N THR A 59 -1.39 -27.58 12.08
CA THR A 59 -0.17 -28.19 12.60
C THR A 59 0.19 -27.64 13.98
N ALA A 60 0.15 -26.31 14.13
CA ALA A 60 0.46 -25.67 15.41
C ALA A 60 -0.58 -26.01 16.49
N THR A 61 -1.88 -26.01 16.14
CA THR A 61 -2.97 -26.39 17.05
C THR A 61 -2.87 -27.84 17.50
N ASN A 62 -2.67 -28.80 16.59
CA ASN A 62 -2.53 -30.21 16.95
C ASN A 62 -1.26 -30.49 17.76
N SER A 63 -0.17 -29.76 17.48
CA SER A 63 1.05 -29.83 18.30
C SER A 63 0.79 -29.34 19.73
N ASN A 64 0.05 -28.24 19.88
CA ASN A 64 -0.34 -27.71 21.19
C ASN A 64 -1.23 -28.69 21.99
N ILE A 65 -2.17 -29.35 21.30
CA ILE A 65 -2.99 -30.43 21.90
C ILE A 65 -2.10 -31.58 22.36
N ALA A 66 -1.19 -32.05 21.51
CA ALA A 66 -0.29 -33.16 21.83
C ALA A 66 0.58 -32.84 23.06
N LEU A 67 1.09 -31.61 23.17
CA LEU A 67 1.86 -31.16 24.33
C LEU A 67 1.00 -31.15 25.60
N THR A 68 -0.22 -30.61 25.53
CA THR A 68 -1.11 -30.46 26.69
C THR A 68 -1.69 -31.80 27.16
N HIS A 69 -1.93 -32.74 26.23
CA HIS A 69 -2.60 -34.03 26.48
C HIS A 69 -1.68 -35.26 26.43
N SER A 70 -0.37 -35.06 26.42
CA SER A 70 0.65 -36.13 26.34
C SER A 70 0.48 -37.26 27.38
N ASN A 71 -0.19 -37.00 28.51
CA ASN A 71 -0.35 -37.95 29.62
C ASN A 71 -1.80 -38.44 29.85
N THR A 72 -2.78 -38.05 29.02
CA THR A 72 -4.18 -38.46 29.22
C THR A 72 -4.51 -39.78 28.53
N ARG A 73 -5.04 -40.77 29.28
CA ARG A 73 -5.52 -42.09 28.76
C ARG A 73 -6.86 -42.01 28.00
N GLY A 74 -7.23 -40.84 27.49
CA GLY A 74 -8.48 -40.61 26.76
C GLY A 74 -8.34 -40.82 25.25
N PRO A 75 -9.46 -40.77 24.50
CA PRO A 75 -9.41 -40.70 23.04
C PRO A 75 -8.54 -39.50 22.62
N LYS A 76 -7.66 -39.73 21.64
CA LYS A 76 -6.78 -38.69 21.10
C LYS A 76 -7.64 -37.59 20.50
N LEU A 77 -7.62 -36.42 21.13
CA LEU A 77 -8.23 -35.23 20.57
C LEU A 77 -7.40 -34.82 19.34
N GLU A 78 -8.06 -34.69 18.20
CA GLU A 78 -7.46 -34.24 16.96
C GLU A 78 -8.37 -33.19 16.33
N ILE A 79 -7.78 -32.08 15.90
CA ILE A 79 -8.42 -31.06 15.07
C ILE A 79 -8.12 -31.41 13.61
N ILE A 80 -9.13 -31.34 12.75
CA ILE A 80 -8.97 -31.55 11.31
C ILE A 80 -9.17 -30.23 10.57
N GLU A 81 -8.79 -30.18 9.29
CA GLU A 81 -8.91 -28.99 8.44
C GLU A 81 -10.32 -28.37 8.47
N LYS A 82 -11.37 -29.21 8.40
CA LYS A 82 -12.76 -28.76 8.48
C LYS A 82 -13.06 -27.95 9.75
N ASP A 83 -12.50 -28.34 10.89
CA ASP A 83 -12.72 -27.61 12.15
C ASP A 83 -12.15 -26.19 12.09
N ILE A 84 -10.99 -26.00 11.45
CA ILE A 84 -10.37 -24.68 11.30
C ILE A 84 -11.23 -23.78 10.41
N TYR A 85 -11.73 -24.30 9.28
CA TYR A 85 -12.65 -23.53 8.42
C TYR A 85 -13.96 -23.19 9.13
N ASP A 86 -14.58 -24.15 9.79
CA ASP A 86 -15.82 -23.93 10.54
C ASP A 86 -15.62 -22.90 11.66
N TYR A 87 -14.48 -22.97 12.37
CA TYR A 87 -14.11 -21.99 13.39
C TYR A 87 -13.99 -20.59 12.79
N ILE A 88 -13.24 -20.42 11.69
CA ILE A 88 -13.08 -19.12 11.02
C ILE A 88 -14.43 -18.58 10.52
N MET A 89 -15.29 -19.43 9.95
CA MET A 89 -16.65 -19.05 9.56
C MET A 89 -17.47 -18.55 10.74
N ILE A 90 -17.37 -19.21 11.91
CA ILE A 90 -18.04 -18.76 13.13
C ILE A 90 -17.54 -17.38 13.56
N ILE A 91 -16.22 -17.12 13.49
CA ILE A 91 -15.67 -15.79 13.77
C ILE A 91 -16.26 -14.72 12.84
N ILE A 92 -16.41 -15.02 11.53
CA ILE A 92 -17.04 -14.09 10.58
C ILE A 92 -18.51 -13.83 10.94
N VAL A 93 -19.27 -14.87 11.29
CA VAL A 93 -20.67 -14.76 11.73
C VAL A 93 -20.77 -13.93 13.01
N ILE A 94 -19.83 -14.08 13.94
CA ILE A 94 -19.75 -13.28 15.16
C ILE A 94 -19.51 -11.80 14.85
N CYS A 95 -18.57 -11.51 13.97
CA CYS A 95 -18.29 -10.15 13.51
C CYS A 95 -19.49 -9.49 12.82
N TYR A 96 -20.28 -10.28 12.08
CA TYR A 96 -21.45 -9.79 11.35
C TYR A 96 -22.66 -9.50 12.26
N HIS A 97 -23.06 -10.45 13.11
CA HIS A 97 -24.29 -10.31 13.91
C HIS A 97 -24.09 -9.59 15.25
N LYS A 98 -22.91 -9.69 15.86
CA LYS A 98 -22.57 -9.04 17.13
C LYS A 98 -23.60 -9.27 18.26
N TYR A 99 -24.09 -10.52 18.41
CA TYR A 99 -24.97 -10.86 19.52
C TYR A 99 -24.30 -10.62 20.89
N PRO A 100 -25.08 -10.35 21.96
CA PRO A 100 -24.54 -9.97 23.26
C PRO A 100 -23.60 -11.00 23.92
N THR A 101 -23.82 -12.29 23.65
CA THR A 101 -22.95 -13.36 24.19
C THR A 101 -22.74 -14.46 23.15
N LEU A 102 -21.62 -15.18 23.26
CA LEU A 102 -21.31 -16.33 22.40
C LEU A 102 -22.42 -17.38 22.40
N GLN A 103 -23.09 -17.61 23.54
CA GLN A 103 -24.14 -18.63 23.63
C GLN A 103 -25.35 -18.36 22.72
N HIS A 104 -25.62 -17.08 22.40
CA HIS A 104 -26.74 -16.72 21.52
C HIS A 104 -26.56 -17.28 20.09
N TYR A 105 -25.32 -17.43 19.61
CA TYR A 105 -25.07 -17.98 18.28
C TYR A 105 -25.57 -19.42 18.16
N TRP A 106 -25.35 -20.26 19.18
CA TRP A 106 -25.83 -21.64 19.17
C TRP A 106 -27.29 -21.81 19.55
N LYS A 107 -27.88 -20.84 20.26
CA LYS A 107 -29.32 -20.87 20.62
C LYS A 107 -30.21 -20.39 19.48
N ASN A 108 -29.79 -19.38 18.72
CA ASN A 108 -30.65 -18.65 17.79
C ASN A 108 -30.30 -18.88 16.31
N ASN A 109 -29.14 -19.44 15.97
CA ASN A 109 -28.70 -19.58 14.58
C ASN A 109 -28.55 -21.05 14.18
N GLN A 110 -29.45 -21.54 13.32
CA GLN A 110 -29.39 -22.89 12.76
C GLN A 110 -28.23 -23.10 11.78
N SER A 111 -27.55 -22.03 11.35
CA SER A 111 -26.49 -22.07 10.34
C SER A 111 -25.07 -22.15 10.91
N ILE A 112 -24.89 -22.37 12.21
CA ILE A 112 -23.56 -22.58 12.79
C ILE A 112 -23.07 -24.00 12.47
N PRO A 113 -21.93 -24.17 11.77
CA PRO A 113 -21.51 -25.47 11.23
C PRO A 113 -20.87 -26.43 12.25
N MET A 114 -20.73 -25.99 13.52
CA MET A 114 -20.00 -26.71 14.56
C MET A 114 -20.74 -26.64 15.89
N SER A 115 -20.67 -27.69 16.71
CA SER A 115 -21.22 -27.67 18.08
C SER A 115 -20.46 -26.70 18.99
N LYS A 116 -21.12 -26.14 20.01
CA LYS A 116 -20.47 -25.23 20.96
C LYS A 116 -19.27 -25.89 21.63
N SER A 117 -19.41 -27.15 22.04
CA SER A 117 -18.32 -27.89 22.68
C SER A 117 -17.10 -28.03 21.76
N ARG A 118 -17.30 -28.30 20.47
CA ARG A 118 -16.20 -28.41 19.51
C ARG A 118 -15.55 -27.05 19.23
N TYR A 119 -16.34 -25.99 19.15
CA TYR A 119 -15.82 -24.62 19.05
C TYR A 119 -14.97 -24.25 20.26
N ASP A 120 -15.46 -24.51 21.47
CA ASP A 120 -14.74 -24.23 22.71
C ASP A 120 -13.39 -24.99 22.73
N THR A 121 -13.37 -26.23 22.24
CA THR A 121 -12.13 -27.01 22.07
C THR A 121 -11.17 -26.36 21.08
N VAL A 122 -11.61 -26.01 19.88
CA VAL A 122 -10.75 -25.35 18.88
C VAL A 122 -10.22 -24.03 19.45
N ASN A 123 -11.09 -23.19 20.00
CA ASN A 123 -10.73 -21.89 20.58
C ASN A 123 -9.69 -22.02 21.71
N GLN A 124 -9.82 -23.03 22.56
CA GLN A 124 -8.90 -23.26 23.67
C GLN A 124 -7.50 -23.67 23.20
N PHE A 125 -7.41 -24.48 22.15
CA PHE A 125 -6.14 -25.05 21.70
C PHE A 125 -5.52 -24.36 20.49
N LEU A 126 -6.26 -23.46 19.83
CA LEU A 126 -5.81 -22.72 18.66
C LEU A 126 -4.45 -22.08 18.96
N ALA A 127 -3.45 -22.51 18.21
CA ALA A 127 -2.09 -22.04 18.34
C ALA A 127 -1.54 -21.69 16.97
N PHE A 128 -0.70 -20.67 16.91
CA PHE A 128 -0.03 -20.24 15.69
C PHE A 128 1.13 -19.30 16.02
N ASN A 129 2.08 -19.22 15.09
CA ASN A 129 3.06 -18.13 15.08
C ASN A 129 2.50 -16.97 14.24
N PRO A 130 2.19 -15.80 14.84
CA PRO A 130 1.58 -14.68 14.12
C PRO A 130 2.49 -14.11 13.03
N LYS A 131 3.82 -14.17 13.20
CA LYS A 131 4.76 -13.70 12.18
C LYS A 131 4.62 -14.52 10.89
N VAL A 132 4.66 -15.84 11.02
CA VAL A 132 4.53 -16.76 9.88
C VAL A 132 3.16 -16.61 9.22
N LEU A 133 2.10 -16.52 10.02
CA LEU A 133 0.74 -16.42 9.50
C LEU A 133 0.52 -15.12 8.69
N VAL A 134 1.09 -14.00 9.15
CA VAL A 134 1.05 -12.73 8.42
C VAL A 134 1.90 -12.76 7.16
N GLU A 135 3.07 -13.42 7.18
CA GLU A 135 3.89 -13.62 5.98
C GLU A 135 3.14 -14.42 4.90
N ILE A 136 2.47 -15.51 5.29
CA ILE A 136 1.62 -16.30 4.39
C ILE A 136 0.47 -15.46 3.84
N PHE A 137 -0.25 -14.74 4.70
CA PHE A 137 -1.35 -13.86 4.29
C PHE A 137 -0.88 -12.81 3.29
N ASN A 138 0.21 -12.11 3.60
CA ASN A 138 0.77 -11.05 2.75
C ASN A 138 1.19 -11.59 1.37
N LYS A 139 1.82 -12.78 1.34
CA LYS A 139 2.16 -13.48 0.09
C LYS A 139 0.90 -13.75 -0.73
N GLN A 140 -0.09 -14.41 -0.13
CA GLN A 140 -1.35 -14.76 -0.80
C GLN A 140 -2.12 -13.51 -1.29
N ALA A 141 -2.15 -12.44 -0.49
CA ALA A 141 -2.76 -11.17 -0.87
C ALA A 141 -2.06 -10.53 -2.07
N SER A 142 -0.73 -10.50 -2.09
CA SER A 142 0.06 -9.93 -3.19
C SER A 142 -0.10 -10.70 -4.51
N GLU A 143 -0.30 -12.02 -4.45
CA GLU A 143 -0.49 -12.88 -5.62
C GLU A 143 -1.92 -12.86 -6.17
N SER A 144 -2.90 -12.55 -5.31
CA SER A 144 -4.32 -12.70 -5.62
C SER A 144 -5.00 -11.44 -6.15
N VAL A 145 -4.37 -10.26 -6.01
CA VAL A 145 -5.05 -8.99 -6.23
C VAL A 145 -4.21 -8.02 -7.07
N THR A 146 -4.83 -7.43 -8.09
CA THR A 146 -4.24 -6.32 -8.86
C THR A 146 -4.37 -5.02 -8.07
N ILE A 147 -3.25 -4.34 -7.81
CA ILE A 147 -3.22 -3.06 -7.08
C ILE A 147 -3.67 -1.88 -7.96
N GLY A 148 -4.23 -0.86 -7.32
CA GLY A 148 -4.41 0.46 -7.93
C GLY A 148 -3.11 1.26 -8.00
N GLN A 149 -3.16 2.41 -8.68
CA GLN A 149 -2.01 3.31 -8.89
C GLN A 149 -1.72 4.25 -7.71
N HIS A 150 -2.58 4.25 -6.68
CA HIS A 150 -2.41 5.06 -5.48
C HIS A 150 -2.37 4.14 -4.28
N SER A 151 -1.54 4.46 -3.31
CA SER A 151 -1.41 3.68 -2.09
C SER A 151 -1.27 4.57 -0.88
N VAL A 152 -1.63 4.03 0.27
CA VAL A 152 -1.53 4.73 1.55
C VAL A 152 -0.83 3.83 2.56
N VAL A 153 0.08 4.40 3.33
CA VAL A 153 0.61 3.78 4.54
C VAL A 153 0.04 4.48 5.76
N ASP A 154 -0.39 3.69 6.73
CA ASP A 154 -0.96 4.17 8.00
C ASP A 154 -0.77 3.12 9.08
N GLU A 155 -0.93 3.51 10.34
CA GLU A 155 -0.97 2.62 11.49
C GLU A 155 -2.38 2.47 12.09
N SER A 156 -2.68 1.24 12.51
CA SER A 156 -3.91 0.88 13.19
C SER A 156 -3.60 0.17 14.52
N MET A 157 -4.64 0.08 15.35
CA MET A 157 -4.58 -0.56 16.67
C MET A 157 -5.52 -1.76 16.71
N LEU A 158 -4.96 -2.92 17.00
CA LEU A 158 -5.72 -4.12 17.33
C LEU A 158 -5.89 -4.16 18.84
N ARG A 159 -7.13 -4.02 19.32
CA ARG A 159 -7.43 -4.08 20.76
C ARG A 159 -6.92 -5.39 21.35
N TYR A 160 -6.09 -5.26 22.39
CA TYR A 160 -5.57 -6.41 23.12
C TYR A 160 -5.32 -6.00 24.57
N GLU A 161 -5.92 -6.75 25.49
CA GLU A 161 -5.89 -6.48 26.94
C GLU A 161 -5.14 -7.58 27.73
N GLY A 162 -4.48 -8.50 27.04
CA GLY A 162 -3.65 -9.51 27.69
C GLY A 162 -2.29 -8.95 28.14
N ASP A 163 -1.60 -9.72 28.97
CA ASP A 163 -0.27 -9.39 29.44
C ASP A 163 0.77 -9.79 28.38
N THR A 164 1.32 -8.80 27.68
CA THR A 164 2.38 -9.03 26.69
C THR A 164 3.31 -7.82 26.61
N ALA A 165 4.61 -8.09 26.42
CA ALA A 165 5.64 -7.06 26.28
C ALA A 165 5.46 -6.19 25.02
N TYR A 166 4.60 -6.60 24.09
CA TYR A 166 4.34 -5.91 22.82
C TYR A 166 3.09 -5.01 22.85
N GLN A 167 2.40 -4.94 23.99
CA GLN A 167 1.28 -4.02 24.15
C GLN A 167 1.82 -2.59 24.16
N ILE A 168 1.18 -1.72 23.38
CA ILE A 168 1.52 -0.30 23.34
C ILE A 168 0.30 0.55 23.69
N VAL A 169 0.58 1.79 24.08
CA VAL A 169 -0.44 2.82 24.31
C VAL A 169 -0.29 3.91 23.25
N MET A 170 -1.34 4.12 22.47
CA MET A 170 -1.48 5.18 21.47
C MET A 170 -2.66 6.10 21.84
N PRO A 171 -2.39 7.17 22.59
CA PRO A 171 -3.42 8.14 22.94
C PRO A 171 -4.11 8.69 21.68
N ARG A 172 -5.41 8.96 21.76
CA ARG A 172 -6.28 9.49 20.68
C ARG A 172 -6.77 8.49 19.63
N LYS A 173 -6.38 7.20 19.68
CA LYS A 173 -7.06 6.15 18.90
C LYS A 173 -8.35 5.71 19.65
N PRO A 174 -9.41 5.24 18.95
CA PRO A 174 -10.64 4.76 19.59
C PRO A 174 -10.42 3.60 20.57
N THR A 175 -9.39 2.82 20.31
CA THR A 175 -8.79 1.90 21.28
C THR A 175 -7.36 2.38 21.48
N ASP A 176 -7.06 2.89 22.67
CA ASP A 176 -5.76 3.47 22.98
C ASP A 176 -4.71 2.41 23.36
N THR A 177 -5.13 1.21 23.75
CA THR A 177 -4.25 0.15 24.24
C THR A 177 -4.42 -1.14 23.43
N GLY A 178 -3.32 -1.71 22.97
CA GLY A 178 -3.35 -2.93 22.18
C GLY A 178 -2.06 -3.21 21.42
N LEU A 179 -2.20 -3.93 20.31
CA LEU A 179 -1.10 -4.25 19.40
C LEU A 179 -1.14 -3.29 18.21
N ARG A 180 0.01 -2.72 17.88
CA ARG A 180 0.16 -1.85 16.70
C ARG A 180 0.36 -2.69 15.44
N VAL A 181 -0.30 -2.27 14.38
CA VAL A 181 -0.14 -2.83 13.04
C VAL A 181 0.04 -1.68 12.05
N TYR A 182 1.03 -1.81 11.18
CA TYR A 182 1.18 -0.92 10.03
C TYR A 182 0.62 -1.60 8.79
N GLY A 183 -0.13 -0.84 8.00
CA GLY A 183 -0.77 -1.33 6.79
C GLY A 183 -0.31 -0.56 5.56
N HIS A 184 -0.02 -1.28 4.49
CA HIS A 184 0.07 -0.71 3.15
C HIS A 184 -1.23 -1.04 2.39
N CYS A 185 -2.01 0.00 2.15
CA CYS A 185 -3.34 -0.07 1.57
C CYS A 185 -3.31 0.40 0.12
N PHE A 186 -4.02 -0.30 -0.76
CA PHE A 186 -4.29 0.17 -2.11
C PHE A 186 -5.80 0.12 -2.37
N PRO A 187 -6.34 1.02 -3.19
CA PRO A 187 -7.67 0.84 -3.74
C PRO A 187 -7.62 -0.34 -4.73
N LEU A 188 -8.58 -1.23 -4.59
CA LEU A 188 -8.83 -2.28 -5.57
C LEU A 188 -9.23 -1.63 -6.90
N THR A 189 -8.53 -1.97 -8.01
CA THR A 189 -8.73 -1.33 -9.32
C THR A 189 -10.19 -1.30 -9.79
N ARG A 190 -11.01 -2.29 -9.40
CA ARG A 190 -12.40 -2.42 -9.85
C ARG A 190 -13.44 -1.75 -8.96
N THR A 191 -13.23 -1.76 -7.64
CA THR A 191 -14.22 -1.28 -6.68
C THR A 191 -13.82 0.03 -6.03
N ASN A 192 -12.58 0.45 -6.25
CA ASN A 192 -11.92 1.56 -5.57
C ASN A 192 -11.99 1.46 -4.02
N ARG A 193 -12.26 0.26 -3.49
CA ARG A 193 -12.28 0.03 -2.05
C ARG A 193 -10.86 -0.18 -1.55
N PRO A 194 -10.47 0.42 -0.42
CA PRO A 194 -9.16 0.17 0.16
C PRO A 194 -9.07 -1.29 0.58
N PHE A 195 -7.92 -1.90 0.31
CA PHE A 195 -7.57 -3.26 0.72
C PHE A 195 -6.17 -3.25 1.32
N TYR A 196 -5.99 -3.97 2.43
CA TYR A 196 -4.69 -4.16 3.05
C TYR A 196 -3.91 -5.20 2.26
N TYR A 197 -2.90 -4.77 1.50
CA TYR A 197 -2.05 -5.68 0.74
C TYR A 197 -0.91 -6.23 1.58
N TYR A 198 -0.43 -5.43 2.51
CA TYR A 198 0.65 -5.82 3.39
C TYR A 198 0.41 -5.32 4.80
N LEU A 199 0.54 -6.24 5.75
CA LEU A 199 0.49 -5.97 7.18
C LEU A 199 1.86 -6.21 7.80
N LEU A 200 2.33 -5.25 8.57
CA LEU A 200 3.53 -5.35 9.39
C LEU A 200 3.10 -5.24 10.85
N LEU A 201 3.27 -6.32 11.61
CA LEU A 201 2.89 -6.34 13.02
C LEU A 201 4.08 -5.90 13.87
N ASP A 202 3.86 -4.94 14.77
CA ASP A 202 4.90 -4.40 15.65
C ASP A 202 5.44 -5.44 16.67
N ILE A 203 4.69 -6.53 16.88
CA ILE A 203 5.16 -7.72 17.63
C ILE A 203 6.35 -8.43 16.95
N GLN A 204 6.59 -8.21 15.65
CA GLN A 204 7.69 -8.84 14.92
C GLN A 204 9.03 -8.13 15.19
N VAL A 205 9.00 -6.81 15.37
CA VAL A 205 10.15 -5.95 15.63
C VAL A 205 9.66 -4.76 16.48
N PRO A 206 9.88 -4.76 17.80
CA PRO A 206 9.39 -3.66 18.63
C PRO A 206 10.14 -2.37 18.33
N ASN A 207 9.42 -1.25 18.39
CA ASN A 207 9.96 0.12 18.21
C ASN A 207 10.48 0.44 16.79
N LEU A 208 9.83 -0.10 15.76
CA LEU A 208 10.14 0.29 14.39
C LEU A 208 10.04 1.81 14.22
N THR A 209 11.12 2.39 13.70
CA THR A 209 11.13 3.78 13.22
C THR A 209 10.27 3.91 11.97
N SER A 210 9.82 5.13 11.66
CA SER A 210 9.03 5.38 10.45
C SER A 210 9.75 4.97 9.16
N THR A 211 11.06 5.21 9.08
CA THR A 211 11.94 4.76 7.99
C THR A 211 11.92 3.25 7.84
N GLU A 212 12.10 2.48 8.92
CA GLU A 212 12.08 1.02 8.85
C GLU A 212 10.70 0.48 8.44
N VAL A 213 9.61 1.14 8.87
CA VAL A 213 8.27 0.79 8.41
C VAL A 213 8.15 1.02 6.90
N LEU A 214 8.56 2.18 6.40
CA LEU A 214 8.52 2.48 4.97
C LEU A 214 9.38 1.50 4.16
N ASP A 215 10.57 1.14 4.64
CA ASP A 215 11.43 0.17 3.97
C ASP A 215 10.76 -1.21 3.86
N ASN A 216 10.11 -1.66 4.94
CA ASN A 216 9.40 -2.94 4.95
C ASN A 216 8.12 -2.95 4.10
N LEU A 217 7.39 -1.82 4.06
CA LEU A 217 6.11 -1.70 3.36
C LEU A 217 6.24 -1.35 1.88
N VAL A 218 7.24 -0.53 1.52
CA VAL A 218 7.34 0.16 0.22
C VAL A 218 8.46 -0.41 -0.63
N LEU A 219 9.67 -0.57 -0.09
CA LEU A 219 10.83 -1.02 -0.90
C LEU A 219 10.76 -2.49 -1.32
N ARG A 220 9.78 -3.24 -0.79
CA ARG A 220 9.48 -4.61 -1.21
C ARG A 220 8.94 -4.69 -2.65
N TRP A 221 8.39 -3.60 -3.17
CA TRP A 221 7.81 -3.56 -4.51
C TRP A 221 8.94 -3.43 -5.53
N LYS A 222 9.03 -4.40 -6.44
CA LYS A 222 10.12 -4.45 -7.44
C LYS A 222 10.07 -3.31 -8.44
N ASP A 223 8.89 -2.76 -8.70
CA ASP A 223 8.67 -1.65 -9.61
C ASP A 223 8.25 -0.40 -8.81
N PRO A 224 9.19 0.55 -8.58
CA PRO A 224 8.92 1.79 -7.85
C PRO A 224 7.84 2.67 -8.48
N LEU A 225 7.61 2.56 -9.79
CA LEU A 225 6.67 3.39 -10.53
C LEU A 225 5.27 2.76 -10.62
N GLN A 226 5.07 1.60 -9.99
CA GLN A 226 3.81 0.87 -10.02
C GLN A 226 2.67 1.64 -9.33
N PHE A 227 3.00 2.49 -8.35
CA PHE A 227 2.02 3.27 -7.59
C PHE A 227 2.62 4.58 -7.08
N THR A 228 1.73 5.46 -6.62
CA THR A 228 2.04 6.65 -5.85
C THR A 228 1.68 6.41 -4.39
N LEU A 229 2.60 6.69 -3.47
CA LEU A 229 2.43 6.50 -2.05
C LEU A 229 1.99 7.79 -1.36
N SER A 230 1.07 7.69 -0.42
CA SER A 230 0.71 8.77 0.51
C SER A 230 0.81 8.30 1.96
N GLY A 231 1.18 9.21 2.85
CA GLY A 231 1.29 8.92 4.28
C GLY A 231 1.21 10.17 5.13
N ASP A 232 0.88 9.99 6.40
CA ASP A 232 0.77 11.08 7.35
C ASP A 232 2.15 11.54 7.87
N SER A 233 2.14 12.42 8.87
CA SER A 233 3.35 12.99 9.45
C SER A 233 4.18 12.02 10.31
N TYR A 234 3.65 10.85 10.67
CA TYR A 234 4.47 9.81 11.29
C TYR A 234 5.48 9.26 10.29
N PHE A 235 5.04 9.03 9.06
CA PHE A 235 5.87 8.49 7.98
C PHE A 235 6.75 9.57 7.32
N GLY A 236 6.43 10.84 7.50
CA GLY A 236 7.12 11.97 6.91
C GLY A 236 8.55 12.20 7.36
N GLY A 237 9.51 11.53 6.70
CA GLY A 237 10.94 11.81 6.83
C GLY A 237 11.56 12.27 5.52
N ILE A 238 12.07 13.51 5.48
CA ILE A 238 12.66 14.09 4.24
C ILE A 238 13.87 13.29 3.76
N TYR A 239 14.71 12.80 4.67
CA TYR A 239 15.87 11.99 4.28
C TYR A 239 15.47 10.68 3.60
N TRP A 240 14.35 10.07 4.01
CA TRP A 240 13.84 8.88 3.33
C TRP A 240 13.43 9.20 1.89
N LEU A 241 12.74 10.32 1.66
CA LEU A 241 12.37 10.77 0.31
C LEU A 241 13.59 11.09 -0.56
N LEU A 242 14.59 11.77 0.00
CA LEU A 242 15.85 12.07 -0.71
C LEU A 242 16.63 10.79 -1.06
N ALA A 243 16.56 9.75 -0.23
CA ALA A 243 17.20 8.46 -0.51
C ALA A 243 16.42 7.59 -1.50
N ASN A 244 15.10 7.76 -1.59
CA ASN A 244 14.20 6.90 -2.36
C ASN A 244 13.40 7.68 -3.43
N GLN A 245 14.08 8.58 -4.15
CA GLN A 245 13.48 9.49 -5.15
C GLN A 245 12.77 8.76 -6.31
N ASN A 246 13.09 7.50 -6.55
CA ASN A 246 12.48 6.65 -7.57
C ASN A 246 11.07 6.15 -7.20
N TYR A 247 10.64 6.27 -5.93
CA TYR A 247 9.29 5.93 -5.50
C TYR A 247 8.43 7.19 -5.46
N PRO A 248 7.40 7.35 -6.32
CA PRO A 248 6.50 8.49 -6.30
C PRO A 248 5.76 8.54 -4.96
N THR A 249 6.16 9.43 -4.06
CA THR A 249 5.68 9.45 -2.68
C THR A 249 5.30 10.87 -2.28
N THR A 250 4.25 11.03 -1.47
CA THR A 250 3.86 12.31 -0.85
C THR A 250 3.59 12.09 0.63
N LEU A 251 4.31 12.80 1.49
CA LEU A 251 4.19 12.67 2.95
C LEU A 251 3.96 14.05 3.57
N ALA A 252 3.11 14.10 4.60
CA ALA A 252 3.10 15.26 5.49
C ALA A 252 4.40 15.25 6.32
N ILE A 253 5.01 16.41 6.59
CA ILE A 253 6.24 16.53 7.38
C ILE A 253 5.94 17.25 8.69
N ARG A 254 6.50 16.76 9.80
CA ARG A 254 6.37 17.43 11.09
C ARG A 254 7.25 18.68 11.14
N THR A 255 6.76 19.73 11.77
CA THR A 255 7.53 20.98 11.96
C THR A 255 8.78 20.79 12.82
N ASN A 256 8.80 19.76 13.66
CA ASN A 256 9.94 19.39 14.51
C ASN A 256 10.83 18.30 13.91
N ASP A 257 10.65 17.95 12.64
CA ASP A 257 11.56 17.03 11.95
C ASP A 257 12.97 17.64 11.89
N THR A 258 13.98 16.92 12.39
CA THR A 258 15.36 17.41 12.51
C THR A 258 16.01 17.72 11.17
N ALA A 259 15.52 17.14 10.07
CA ALA A 259 16.06 17.35 8.72
C ALA A 259 15.67 18.70 8.11
N ILE A 260 14.58 19.30 8.58
CA ILE A 260 14.06 20.57 8.03
C ILE A 260 13.85 21.65 9.09
N SER A 261 13.73 21.30 10.37
CA SER A 261 13.39 22.27 11.43
C SER A 261 14.35 23.46 11.48
N HIS A 262 15.64 23.27 11.20
CA HIS A 262 16.61 24.38 11.09
C HIS A 262 16.39 25.27 9.86
N LEU A 263 15.80 24.72 8.79
CA LEU A 263 15.47 25.43 7.56
C LEU A 263 14.10 26.12 7.62
N LEU A 264 13.14 25.63 8.40
CA LEU A 264 11.77 26.16 8.41
C LEU A 264 11.68 27.68 8.65
N PRO A 265 12.46 28.30 9.56
CA PRO A 265 12.47 29.75 9.71
C PRO A 265 12.88 30.50 8.43
N LEU A 266 13.79 29.91 7.65
CA LEU A 266 14.26 30.45 6.37
C LEU A 266 13.24 30.22 5.26
N LEU A 267 12.74 28.98 5.11
CA LEU A 267 11.80 28.60 4.07
C LEU A 267 10.45 29.33 4.22
N GLY A 268 9.99 29.48 5.47
CA GLY A 268 8.73 30.16 5.83
C GLY A 268 8.84 31.67 6.04
N TYR A 269 10.02 32.28 5.87
CA TYR A 269 10.25 33.69 6.21
C TYR A 269 9.29 34.64 5.48
N GLN A 270 8.42 35.37 6.19
CA GLN A 270 7.37 36.25 5.61
C GLN A 270 6.28 35.53 4.79
N LEU A 271 6.09 34.22 4.95
CA LEU A 271 4.93 33.53 4.39
C LEU A 271 3.66 34.07 5.08
N LYS A 272 2.66 34.53 4.32
CA LYS A 272 1.40 35.05 4.90
C LYS A 272 0.32 33.99 4.95
N TYR A 273 -0.75 34.29 5.69
CA TYR A 273 -1.94 33.44 5.77
C TYR A 273 -2.51 33.15 4.37
N GLN A 274 -2.80 31.88 4.12
CA GLN A 274 -3.21 31.28 2.85
C GLN A 274 -2.17 31.35 1.72
N GLU A 275 -0.94 31.78 1.97
CA GLU A 275 0.15 31.68 0.99
C GLU A 275 0.86 30.34 1.11
N TYR A 276 1.42 29.90 -0.01
CA TYR A 276 2.28 28.73 -0.07
C TYR A 276 3.63 29.07 -0.72
N ARG A 277 4.64 28.28 -0.39
CA ARG A 277 5.97 28.28 -1.00
C ARG A 277 6.40 26.88 -1.33
N ILE A 278 7.14 26.77 -2.42
CA ILE A 278 7.62 25.49 -2.92
C ILE A 278 9.12 25.57 -3.10
N PHE A 279 9.81 24.59 -2.54
CA PHE A 279 11.24 24.39 -2.64
C PHE A 279 11.53 23.04 -3.27
N LYS A 280 12.67 22.91 -3.93
CA LYS A 280 13.11 21.68 -4.58
C LYS A 280 14.53 21.33 -4.16
N LYS A 281 14.81 20.06 -3.95
CA LYS A 281 16.16 19.50 -3.77
C LYS A 281 16.22 18.12 -4.42
N GLY A 282 17.01 17.98 -5.48
CA GLY A 282 16.94 16.79 -6.35
C GLY A 282 15.53 16.64 -6.93
N ASP A 283 14.99 15.42 -6.90
CA ASP A 283 13.61 15.11 -7.27
C ASP A 283 12.65 15.11 -6.06
N VAL A 284 12.97 15.87 -5.01
CA VAL A 284 12.06 16.12 -3.89
C VAL A 284 11.58 17.57 -3.94
N ILE A 285 10.27 17.75 -3.91
CA ILE A 285 9.60 19.03 -3.73
C ILE A 285 9.08 19.11 -2.29
N VAL A 286 9.34 20.21 -1.62
CA VAL A 286 8.77 20.55 -0.32
C VAL A 286 7.84 21.74 -0.49
N THR A 287 6.58 21.58 -0.09
CA THR A 287 5.58 22.64 -0.07
C THR A 287 5.32 23.06 1.37
N LEU A 288 5.40 24.36 1.62
CA LEU A 288 5.00 25.02 2.85
C LEU A 288 3.71 25.78 2.55
N TRP A 289 2.67 25.57 3.34
CA TRP A 289 1.42 26.33 3.24
C TRP A 289 1.04 26.82 4.63
N LEU A 290 0.83 28.13 4.78
CA LEU A 290 0.44 28.72 6.04
C LEU A 290 -1.08 28.94 6.07
N ASP A 291 -1.80 28.09 6.80
CA ASP A 291 -3.20 28.34 7.18
C ASP A 291 -3.24 28.79 8.65
N ASN A 292 -4.05 28.18 9.51
CA ASN A 292 -4.04 28.45 10.96
C ASN A 292 -2.75 27.94 11.62
N ALA A 293 -2.08 27.00 10.98
CA ALA A 293 -0.75 26.49 11.32
C ALA A 293 0.04 26.24 10.04
N LEU A 294 1.37 26.14 10.18
CA LEU A 294 2.23 25.77 9.06
C LEU A 294 2.02 24.30 8.71
N VAL A 295 1.57 24.04 7.49
CA VAL A 295 1.46 22.72 6.90
C VAL A 295 2.65 22.50 5.98
N ILE A 296 3.33 21.37 6.14
CA ILE A 296 4.50 21.01 5.33
C ILE A 296 4.19 19.67 4.68
N THR A 297 4.39 19.59 3.36
CA THR A 297 4.38 18.34 2.62
C THR A 297 5.67 18.21 1.84
N ALA A 298 6.14 16.97 1.68
CA ALA A 298 7.25 16.65 0.80
C ALA A 298 6.81 15.58 -0.18
N SER A 299 7.20 15.72 -1.43
CA SER A 299 6.77 14.84 -2.50
C SER A 299 7.88 14.57 -3.50
N THR A 300 8.00 13.31 -3.93
CA THR A 300 8.69 12.86 -5.14
C THR A 300 7.68 12.47 -6.23
N ALA A 301 6.37 12.47 -5.90
CA ALA A 301 5.28 12.11 -6.80
C ALA A 301 4.91 13.24 -7.78
N PHE A 302 5.89 14.04 -8.20
CA PHE A 302 5.69 15.04 -9.23
C PHE A 302 6.38 14.56 -10.51
N VAL A 303 5.66 14.68 -11.63
CA VAL A 303 6.25 14.40 -12.93
C VAL A 303 7.26 15.50 -13.21
N SER A 304 8.56 15.18 -13.11
CA SER A 304 9.56 15.85 -13.93
C SER A 304 9.09 15.70 -15.37
N THR A 305 8.50 16.76 -15.92
CA THR A 305 7.91 16.79 -17.27
C THR A 305 8.88 16.29 -18.33
N LYS A 306 10.19 16.30 -18.07
CA LYS A 306 11.21 15.82 -18.99
C LYS A 306 11.14 14.32 -19.29
N GLN A 307 10.80 13.45 -18.34
CA GLN A 307 11.00 11.99 -18.52
C GLN A 307 9.76 11.28 -19.09
N HIS A 308 8.57 11.61 -18.57
CA HIS A 308 7.33 11.02 -19.07
C HIS A 308 6.86 11.56 -20.42
N LEU A 309 7.21 12.80 -20.80
CA LEU A 309 6.90 13.30 -22.15
C LEU A 309 7.74 12.58 -23.22
N LEU A 310 8.98 12.19 -22.92
CA LEU A 310 9.84 11.49 -23.87
C LEU A 310 9.45 10.01 -24.03
N GLU A 311 9.10 9.32 -22.95
CA GLU A 311 8.81 7.87 -23.00
C GLU A 311 7.31 7.54 -23.15
N GLY A 312 6.42 8.33 -22.53
CA GLY A 312 4.98 8.09 -22.51
C GLY A 312 4.27 8.50 -23.80
N GLN A 313 4.64 9.63 -24.42
CA GLN A 313 4.06 10.02 -25.71
C GLN A 313 4.51 9.09 -26.85
N TYR A 314 5.73 8.55 -26.79
CA TYR A 314 6.21 7.64 -27.83
C TYR A 314 5.58 6.23 -27.72
N ARG A 315 5.50 5.65 -26.52
CA ARG A 315 4.91 4.30 -26.35
C ARG A 315 3.41 4.26 -26.53
N GLY A 316 2.67 5.27 -26.02
CA GLY A 316 1.22 5.32 -26.15
C GLY A 316 0.76 5.55 -27.60
N TYR A 317 1.48 6.36 -28.36
CA TYR A 317 1.10 6.70 -29.73
C TYR A 317 1.43 5.58 -30.74
N VAL A 318 2.53 4.85 -30.54
CA VAL A 318 2.88 3.68 -31.37
C VAL A 318 1.92 2.51 -31.14
N THR A 319 1.51 2.28 -29.89
CA THR A 319 0.58 1.19 -29.52
C THR A 319 -0.87 1.44 -29.89
N SER A 320 -1.37 2.67 -29.82
CA SER A 320 -2.79 2.94 -30.07
C SER A 320 -3.14 3.23 -31.54
N ASN A 321 -2.21 3.72 -32.36
CA ASN A 321 -2.52 4.23 -33.71
C ASN A 321 -1.77 3.55 -34.87
N ILE A 322 -0.70 2.78 -34.60
CA ILE A 322 0.10 2.09 -35.63
C ILE A 322 -0.09 0.56 -35.56
N LEU A 323 -0.37 0.01 -34.38
CA LEU A 323 -0.31 -1.42 -34.10
C LEU A 323 -1.55 -2.31 -34.38
N PRO A 324 -2.76 -1.85 -34.79
CA PRO A 324 -3.85 -2.79 -35.07
C PRO A 324 -3.63 -3.74 -36.26
N SER A 325 -2.62 -3.51 -37.11
CA SER A 325 -2.43 -4.25 -38.37
C SER A 325 -1.06 -4.91 -38.56
N LEU A 326 -0.17 -4.90 -37.56
CA LEU A 326 1.15 -5.51 -37.66
C LEU A 326 1.19 -6.87 -36.96
N SER A 327 1.76 -7.87 -37.64
CA SER A 327 2.05 -9.18 -37.03
C SER A 327 3.13 -9.05 -35.96
N ILE A 328 3.25 -10.05 -35.07
CA ILE A 328 4.22 -10.09 -33.97
C ILE A 328 5.66 -9.79 -34.44
N ASN A 329 6.03 -10.20 -35.66
CA ASN A 329 7.35 -9.90 -36.25
C ASN A 329 7.54 -8.42 -36.62
N GLY A 330 6.47 -7.66 -36.87
CA GLY A 330 6.52 -6.22 -37.13
C GLY A 330 6.77 -5.39 -35.86
N ILE A 331 6.41 -5.91 -34.69
CA ILE A 331 6.61 -5.24 -33.39
C ILE A 331 8.09 -5.24 -33.01
N GLN A 332 8.78 -6.38 -33.18
CA GLN A 332 10.21 -6.51 -32.88
C GLN A 332 11.11 -5.64 -33.78
N ILE A 333 10.68 -5.36 -35.02
CA ILE A 333 11.43 -4.50 -35.95
C ILE A 333 11.32 -3.02 -35.53
N LEU A 334 10.18 -2.59 -34.99
CA LEU A 334 9.97 -1.20 -34.55
C LEU A 334 10.77 -0.85 -33.29
N GLU A 335 11.06 -1.82 -32.42
CA GLU A 335 11.87 -1.65 -31.21
C GLU A 335 13.36 -1.42 -31.50
N GLN A 336 13.81 -1.70 -32.73
CA GLN A 336 15.22 -1.54 -33.14
C GLN A 336 15.47 -0.26 -33.95
N LEU A 337 14.43 0.54 -34.24
CA LEU A 337 14.56 1.73 -35.06
C LEU A 337 14.99 2.95 -34.25
N SER A 338 15.86 3.77 -34.83
CA SER A 338 16.24 5.05 -34.24
C SER A 338 15.07 6.04 -34.27
N CYS A 339 15.14 7.08 -33.44
CA CYS A 339 14.13 8.14 -33.42
C CYS A 339 13.98 8.82 -34.81
N ALA A 340 15.06 8.94 -35.57
CA ALA A 340 15.05 9.50 -36.93
C ALA A 340 14.31 8.58 -37.93
N ASP A 341 14.45 7.26 -37.79
CA ASP A 341 13.78 6.29 -38.66
C ASP A 341 12.27 6.27 -38.42
N LEU A 342 11.85 6.39 -37.16
CA LEU A 342 10.44 6.48 -36.78
C LEU A 342 9.78 7.77 -37.32
N GLN A 343 10.52 8.88 -37.33
CA GLN A 343 10.06 10.15 -37.90
C GLN A 343 9.91 10.07 -39.43
N ALA A 344 10.86 9.44 -40.12
CA ALA A 344 10.79 9.23 -41.56
C ALA A 344 9.61 8.31 -41.95
N LEU A 345 9.34 7.28 -41.14
CA LEU A 345 8.21 6.37 -41.32
C LEU A 345 6.86 7.10 -41.14
N ALA A 346 6.71 7.91 -40.09
CA ALA A 346 5.50 8.70 -39.86
C ALA A 346 5.21 9.70 -41.00
N LYS A 347 6.25 10.32 -41.56
CA LYS A 347 6.17 11.22 -42.72
C LYS A 347 5.73 10.47 -43.99
N ARG A 348 6.24 9.25 -44.22
CA ARG A 348 5.83 8.39 -45.35
C ARG A 348 4.37 7.95 -45.27
N LEU A 349 3.82 7.83 -44.07
CA LEU A 349 2.43 7.44 -43.84
C LEU A 349 1.43 8.63 -43.93
N GLY A 350 1.89 9.81 -44.36
CA GLY A 350 1.00 10.94 -44.68
C GLY A 350 0.35 11.60 -43.46
N LYS A 351 0.90 11.44 -42.25
CA LYS A 351 0.39 12.07 -41.03
C LYS A 351 1.02 13.47 -40.84
N PRO A 352 0.23 14.51 -40.52
CA PRO A 352 0.73 15.89 -40.50
C PRO A 352 1.73 16.12 -39.34
N SER A 353 2.89 16.67 -39.68
CA SER A 353 3.98 16.99 -38.75
C SER A 353 3.71 18.20 -37.84
N SER A 354 2.57 18.88 -37.98
CA SER A 354 2.29 20.17 -37.36
C SER A 354 1.75 20.13 -35.92
N LYS A 355 1.60 18.94 -35.31
CA LYS A 355 1.24 18.81 -33.88
C LYS A 355 2.44 18.52 -32.97
N TYR A 356 3.66 18.54 -33.50
CA TYR A 356 4.86 18.21 -32.75
C TYR A 356 5.69 19.47 -32.52
N HIS A 357 5.50 20.12 -31.37
CA HIS A 357 6.47 21.11 -30.90
C HIS A 357 7.67 20.35 -30.31
N ILE A 358 8.76 20.33 -31.08
CA ILE A 358 10.08 19.95 -30.59
C ILE A 358 10.75 21.24 -30.15
N ILE A 359 11.05 21.36 -28.85
CA ILE A 359 11.95 22.38 -28.34
C ILE A 359 13.37 21.84 -28.57
N HIS A 360 14.15 22.55 -29.39
CA HIS A 360 15.59 22.27 -29.53
C HIS A 360 16.33 22.77 -28.27
N LEU A 361 17.33 21.99 -27.87
CA LEU A 361 18.19 22.07 -26.69
C LEU A 361 18.50 23.49 -26.17
#